data_AF-A0A177BC81-F1
#
_entry.id   AF-A0A177BC81-F1
#
_cell.length_a   1.000
_cell.length_b   1.000
_cell.length_c   1.000
_cell.angle_alpha   90.00
_cell.angle_beta   90.00
_cell.angle_gamma   90.00
#
_symmetry.space_group_name_H-M   'P 1'
#
loop_
_entity.id
_entity.type
_entity.pdbx_description
1 polymer ?
#
loop_
_entity_poly.entity_id
_entity_poly.type
_entity_poly.pdbx_seq_one_letter_code
_entity_poly.pdbx_strand_id
1 'polypeptide(L)'
;MAEIAKIRGNKYYSEKKYSRALSCYTAAIDKDPENFTLYSNRAAAYIMMEKFEEALSDCQKAISIDETYTKARVRGAKCLMMLGRLTEAKQVYDEIISKNSQFSAELNSEMNVLELLITTYKEGVEHMKNRRVHKALSSFLLCNEKAPGCKDYILLISECYARSNNETKCMHWLSKLKVSNNSDDVSYIKCLLYISLNKQNQAKSILSDILSKNPQNEKAKTLYNHLVNYQSVKDEASKLFSNKLYEKAIIIYKKLLDYQSSTCNILATLYTNIATCYSKLNKNDDSIKYCTYSIEADNSYTKALFRRAKSYQDNNQHDLAVKDYQSILDREKTNHNMMLLEEARKLESKSKTDLYKLLGVSKDATIDEIKKSYRKKALIHHPDRHTHKEDHIKAKEEQIFKNINEAYSILSDTKKRANYDRGGMDGINGINLGGAGQMNPNDIFNMFFNGGARPSGGQRFSTSRSNSNGNFSQVIAKSDFIQISFKKQNSEYDNTSPTCRNSVKRMILSSILSIQATSVEAERTFSSVELFLTKTRPRLSDE
;
A
#
# COMPACT_ATOMS: atom_id res chain seq x y z
N MET A 1 -44.90 45.69 -13.12
CA MET A 1 -43.91 45.70 -12.01
C MET A 1 -43.05 44.43 -11.94
N ALA A 2 -43.63 43.22 -12.09
CA ALA A 2 -42.86 41.97 -12.16
C ALA A 2 -41.85 41.94 -13.33
N GLU A 3 -42.27 42.43 -14.50
CA GLU A 3 -41.41 42.45 -15.71
C GLU A 3 -40.14 43.30 -15.57
N ILE A 4 -40.24 44.45 -14.89
CA ILE A 4 -39.08 45.32 -14.61
C ILE A 4 -38.09 44.61 -13.69
N ALA A 5 -38.58 43.90 -12.67
CA ALA A 5 -37.76 43.11 -11.76
C ALA A 5 -37.09 41.94 -12.49
N LYS A 6 -37.80 41.28 -13.42
CA LYS A 6 -37.24 40.23 -14.31
C LYS A 6 -36.11 40.77 -15.17
N ILE A 7 -36.30 41.89 -15.86
CA ILE A 7 -35.27 42.51 -16.71
C ILE A 7 -34.04 42.88 -15.90
N ARG A 8 -34.24 43.46 -14.70
CA ARG A 8 -33.15 43.78 -13.78
C ARG A 8 -32.41 42.54 -13.30
N GLY A 9 -33.13 41.46 -12.99
CA GLY A 9 -32.58 40.16 -12.66
C GLY A 9 -31.73 39.59 -13.79
N ASN A 10 -32.23 39.61 -15.03
CA ASN A 10 -31.51 39.16 -16.21
C ASN A 10 -30.21 39.97 -16.43
N LYS A 11 -30.24 41.29 -16.22
CA LYS A 11 -29.05 42.14 -16.30
C LYS A 11 -28.00 41.74 -15.25
N TYR A 12 -28.42 41.57 -13.99
CA TYR A 12 -27.49 41.10 -12.95
C TYR A 12 -26.97 39.69 -13.21
N TYR A 13 -27.78 38.82 -13.80
CA TYR A 13 -27.37 37.48 -14.21
C TYR A 13 -26.28 37.54 -15.29
N SER A 14 -26.45 38.36 -16.33
CA SER A 14 -25.41 38.56 -17.36
C SER A 14 -24.12 39.18 -16.80
N GLU A 15 -24.24 40.01 -15.77
CA GLU A 15 -23.09 40.58 -15.03
C GLU A 15 -22.46 39.58 -14.03
N LYS A 16 -22.90 38.32 -13.99
CA LYS A 16 -22.48 37.27 -13.03
C LYS A 16 -22.72 37.64 -11.55
N LYS A 17 -23.59 38.61 -11.27
CA LYS A 17 -24.00 39.04 -9.93
C LYS A 17 -25.21 38.21 -9.46
N TYR A 18 -25.02 36.89 -9.32
CA TYR A 18 -26.10 35.93 -9.10
C TYR A 18 -26.91 36.19 -7.82
N SER A 19 -26.27 36.64 -6.74
CA SER A 19 -26.97 36.98 -5.49
C SER A 19 -27.98 38.12 -5.67
N ARG A 20 -27.62 39.18 -6.42
CA ARG A 20 -28.53 40.29 -6.74
C ARG A 20 -29.60 39.88 -7.75
N ALA A 21 -29.25 39.00 -8.69
CA ALA A 21 -30.22 38.41 -9.62
C ALA A 21 -31.29 37.63 -8.87
N LEU A 22 -30.91 36.80 -7.88
CA LEU A 22 -31.84 36.06 -7.01
C LEU A 22 -32.83 37.00 -6.32
N SER A 23 -32.36 38.09 -5.69
CA SER A 23 -33.26 39.06 -5.03
C SER A 23 -34.27 39.67 -6.01
N CYS A 24 -33.83 39.98 -7.23
CA CYS A 24 -34.71 40.55 -8.26
C CYS A 24 -35.73 39.51 -8.76
N TYR A 25 -35.33 38.25 -8.96
CA TYR A 25 -36.25 37.19 -9.38
C TYR A 25 -37.25 36.84 -8.28
N THR A 26 -36.83 36.78 -7.01
CA THR A 26 -37.76 36.59 -5.89
C THR A 26 -38.79 37.72 -5.83
N ALA A 27 -38.35 38.98 -5.91
CA ALA A 27 -39.28 40.12 -5.95
C ALA A 27 -40.20 40.14 -7.20
N ALA A 28 -39.79 39.49 -8.29
CA ALA A 28 -40.63 39.31 -9.46
C ALA A 28 -41.67 38.19 -9.22
N ILE A 29 -41.26 37.08 -8.61
CA ILE A 29 -42.13 35.94 -8.25
C ILE A 29 -43.19 36.37 -7.23
N ASP A 30 -42.83 37.18 -6.23
CA ASP A 30 -43.77 37.70 -5.23
C ASP A 30 -44.92 38.50 -5.86
N LYS A 31 -44.69 39.06 -7.07
CA LYS A 31 -45.68 39.85 -7.82
C LYS A 31 -46.41 39.04 -8.89
N ASP A 32 -45.84 37.93 -9.34
CA ASP A 32 -46.37 37.07 -10.39
C ASP A 32 -46.00 35.60 -10.11
N PRO A 33 -46.71 34.95 -9.15
CA PRO A 33 -46.35 33.61 -8.67
C PRO A 33 -46.66 32.48 -9.66
N GLU A 34 -47.42 32.73 -10.73
CA GLU A 34 -47.78 31.73 -11.74
C GLU A 34 -46.83 31.75 -12.94
N ASN A 35 -45.80 32.60 -12.92
CA ASN A 35 -44.89 32.73 -14.04
C ASN A 35 -43.72 31.74 -13.96
N PHE A 36 -43.87 30.59 -14.62
CA PHE A 36 -42.87 29.52 -14.67
C PHE A 36 -41.48 29.98 -15.18
N THR A 37 -41.42 31.02 -16.01
CA THR A 37 -40.14 31.54 -16.53
C THR A 37 -39.28 32.17 -15.43
N LEU A 38 -39.91 32.80 -14.43
CA LEU A 38 -39.22 33.42 -13.30
C LEU A 38 -38.57 32.37 -12.40
N TYR A 39 -39.29 31.30 -12.07
CA TYR A 39 -38.74 30.16 -11.33
C TYR A 39 -37.55 29.54 -12.06
N SER A 40 -37.67 29.34 -13.38
CA SER A 40 -36.56 28.79 -14.17
C SER A 40 -35.33 29.71 -14.21
N ASN A 41 -35.52 31.04 -14.28
CA ASN A 41 -34.41 32.00 -14.25
C ASN A 41 -33.77 32.08 -12.86
N ARG A 42 -34.56 31.96 -11.80
CA ARG A 42 -34.06 31.86 -10.42
C ARG A 42 -33.28 30.57 -10.20
N ALA A 43 -33.77 29.44 -10.70
CA ALA A 43 -33.05 28.17 -10.71
C ALA A 43 -31.68 28.28 -11.42
N ALA A 44 -31.61 28.96 -12.57
CA ALA A 44 -30.34 29.19 -13.26
C ALA A 44 -29.34 29.97 -12.38
N ALA A 45 -29.80 31.00 -11.66
CA ALA A 45 -28.96 31.73 -10.72
C ALA A 45 -28.51 30.87 -9.53
N TYR A 46 -29.39 29.98 -9.01
CA TYR A 46 -29.03 29.02 -7.97
C TYR A 46 -27.99 27.99 -8.45
N ILE A 47 -28.09 27.48 -9.68
CA ILE A 47 -27.11 26.56 -10.29
C ILE A 47 -25.72 27.22 -10.32
N MET A 48 -25.64 28.48 -10.76
CA MET A 48 -24.36 29.22 -10.81
C MET A 48 -23.77 29.52 -9.42
N MET A 49 -24.56 29.36 -8.35
CA MET A 49 -24.12 29.48 -6.96
C MET A 49 -23.94 28.11 -6.27
N GLU A 50 -24.00 27.00 -7.02
CA GLU A 50 -23.90 25.62 -6.52
C GLU A 50 -24.97 25.26 -5.48
N LYS A 51 -26.14 25.92 -5.55
CA LYS A 51 -27.32 25.67 -4.70
C LYS A 51 -28.30 24.76 -5.42
N PHE A 52 -27.90 23.50 -5.62
CA PHE A 52 -28.60 22.58 -6.52
C PHE A 52 -29.96 22.09 -5.98
N GLU A 53 -30.14 21.96 -4.65
CA GLU A 53 -31.44 21.57 -4.07
C GLU A 53 -32.48 22.70 -4.24
N GLU A 54 -32.10 23.95 -3.98
CA GLU A 54 -32.97 25.10 -4.20
C GLU A 54 -33.30 25.29 -5.68
N ALA A 55 -32.32 25.09 -6.57
CA ALA A 55 -32.54 25.12 -8.02
C ALA A 55 -33.50 24.02 -8.48
N LEU A 56 -33.38 22.81 -7.93
CA LEU A 56 -34.24 21.68 -8.26
C LEU A 56 -35.70 21.96 -7.86
N SER A 57 -35.92 22.51 -6.66
CA SER A 57 -37.25 22.92 -6.19
C SER A 57 -37.90 23.95 -7.11
N ASP A 58 -37.15 24.98 -7.54
CA ASP A 58 -37.64 25.96 -8.51
C ASP A 58 -37.94 25.35 -9.89
N CYS A 59 -37.13 24.39 -10.34
CA CYS A 59 -37.40 23.67 -11.59
C CYS A 59 -38.67 22.84 -11.49
N GLN A 60 -38.88 22.12 -10.38
CA GLN A 60 -40.10 21.35 -10.13
C GLN A 60 -41.34 22.26 -10.07
N LYS A 61 -41.23 23.44 -9.44
CA LYS A 61 -42.32 24.41 -9.43
C LYS A 61 -42.64 24.92 -10.82
N ALA A 62 -41.63 25.26 -11.63
CA ALA A 62 -41.84 25.66 -13.02
C ALA A 62 -42.53 24.56 -13.86
N ILE A 63 -42.13 23.29 -13.69
CA ILE A 63 -42.73 22.14 -14.38
C ILE A 63 -44.18 21.90 -13.93
N SER A 64 -44.48 22.12 -12.64
CA SER A 64 -45.86 21.98 -12.11
C SER A 64 -46.83 23.02 -12.66
N ILE A 65 -46.31 24.19 -13.08
CA ILE A 65 -47.10 25.26 -13.69
C ILE A 65 -47.25 25.02 -15.19
N ASP A 66 -46.15 24.69 -15.89
CA ASP A 66 -46.16 24.37 -17.31
C ASP A 66 -45.38 23.08 -17.59
N GLU A 67 -46.14 22.01 -17.80
CA GLU A 67 -45.60 20.70 -18.15
C GLU A 67 -44.98 20.70 -19.57
N THR A 68 -45.14 21.69 -20.43
CA THR A 68 -44.46 21.69 -21.74
C THR A 68 -43.08 22.36 -21.68
N TYR A 69 -42.75 23.01 -20.57
CA TYR A 69 -41.57 23.85 -20.46
C TYR A 69 -40.25 23.07 -20.34
N THR A 70 -39.70 22.71 -21.49
CA THR A 70 -38.52 21.83 -21.62
C THR A 70 -37.26 22.42 -20.96
N LYS A 71 -37.07 23.75 -20.95
CA LYS A 71 -35.90 24.38 -20.33
C LYS A 71 -35.82 24.15 -18.82
N ALA A 72 -36.95 24.15 -18.11
CA ALA A 72 -36.95 23.82 -16.68
C ALA A 72 -36.63 22.34 -16.44
N ARG A 73 -37.09 21.42 -17.31
CA ARG A 73 -36.74 20.00 -17.22
C ARG A 73 -35.25 19.75 -17.40
N VAL A 74 -34.63 20.33 -18.43
CA VAL A 74 -33.18 20.19 -18.67
C VAL A 74 -32.38 20.70 -17.46
N ARG A 75 -32.75 21.89 -16.93
CA ARG A 75 -32.12 22.44 -15.71
C ARG A 75 -32.35 21.54 -14.48
N GLY A 76 -33.54 20.98 -14.32
CA GLY A 76 -33.86 20.03 -13.26
C GLY A 76 -33.04 18.75 -13.35
N ALA A 77 -32.95 18.14 -14.53
CA ALA A 77 -32.11 16.96 -14.79
C ALA A 77 -30.64 17.22 -14.50
N LYS A 78 -30.13 18.41 -14.88
CA LYS A 78 -28.78 18.85 -14.52
C LYS A 78 -28.59 18.97 -13.01
N CYS A 79 -29.57 19.53 -12.28
CA CYS A 79 -29.51 19.60 -10.82
C CYS A 79 -29.51 18.20 -10.19
N LEU A 80 -30.35 17.28 -10.66
CA LEU A 80 -30.38 15.88 -10.23
C LEU A 80 -29.01 15.21 -10.44
N MET A 81 -28.39 15.43 -11.60
CA MET A 81 -27.05 14.94 -11.91
C MET A 81 -25.99 15.50 -10.94
N MET A 82 -26.00 16.82 -10.69
CA MET A 82 -25.07 17.48 -9.75
C MET A 82 -25.26 16.99 -8.31
N LEU A 83 -26.47 16.63 -7.92
CA LEU A 83 -26.81 16.07 -6.61
C LEU A 83 -26.49 14.56 -6.50
N GLY A 84 -26.13 13.89 -7.60
CA GLY A 84 -25.85 12.46 -7.63
C GLY A 84 -27.09 11.56 -7.76
N ARG A 85 -28.28 12.13 -8.00
CA ARG A 85 -29.52 11.37 -8.28
C ARG A 85 -29.54 10.92 -9.75
N LEU A 86 -28.57 10.09 -10.11
CA LEU A 86 -28.25 9.77 -11.52
C LEU A 86 -29.37 9.00 -12.23
N THR A 87 -30.10 8.13 -11.53
CA THR A 87 -31.20 7.37 -12.12
C THR A 87 -32.38 8.26 -12.47
N GLU A 88 -32.75 9.17 -11.56
CA GLU A 88 -33.79 10.18 -11.79
C GLU A 88 -33.39 11.11 -12.93
N ALA A 89 -32.14 11.58 -12.94
CA ALA A 89 -31.63 12.42 -14.03
C ALA A 89 -31.74 11.72 -15.39
N LYS A 90 -31.38 10.43 -15.46
CA LYS A 90 -31.44 9.65 -16.70
C LYS A 90 -32.87 9.52 -17.21
N GLN A 91 -33.81 9.18 -16.34
CA GLN A 91 -35.23 9.09 -16.70
C GLN A 91 -35.75 10.40 -17.30
N VAL A 92 -35.44 11.53 -16.66
CA VAL A 92 -35.86 12.84 -17.16
C VAL A 92 -35.25 13.15 -18.53
N TYR A 93 -33.96 12.84 -18.74
CA TYR A 93 -33.35 13.06 -20.06
C TYR A 93 -33.94 12.14 -21.14
N ASP A 94 -34.19 10.88 -20.84
CA ASP A 94 -34.82 9.92 -21.77
C ASP A 94 -36.25 10.38 -22.16
N GLU A 95 -37.02 10.92 -21.20
CA GLU A 95 -38.33 11.53 -21.45
C GLU A 95 -38.24 12.77 -22.35
N ILE A 96 -37.23 13.63 -22.17
CA ILE A 96 -37.03 14.82 -23.01
C ILE A 96 -36.71 14.41 -24.45
N ILE A 97 -35.86 13.41 -24.63
CA ILE A 97 -35.43 12.92 -25.95
C ILE A 97 -36.59 12.25 -26.69
N SER A 98 -37.36 11.41 -26.00
CA SER A 98 -38.50 10.70 -26.60
C SER A 98 -39.62 11.65 -27.06
N LYS A 99 -39.84 12.76 -26.35
CA LYS A 99 -40.89 13.76 -26.68
C LYS A 99 -40.45 14.79 -27.73
N ASN A 100 -39.15 15.07 -27.86
CA ASN A 100 -38.65 16.07 -28.81
C ASN A 100 -37.50 15.52 -29.67
N SER A 101 -37.81 15.14 -30.91
CA SER A 101 -36.82 14.68 -31.92
C SER A 101 -35.81 15.75 -32.37
N GLN A 102 -35.91 16.99 -31.86
CA GLN A 102 -35.22 18.17 -32.39
C GLN A 102 -34.38 18.92 -31.34
N PHE A 103 -33.82 18.23 -30.33
CA PHE A 103 -32.94 18.84 -29.34
C PHE A 103 -31.44 18.55 -29.52
N SER A 104 -30.66 19.47 -28.96
CA SER A 104 -29.35 19.97 -29.39
C SER A 104 -28.14 19.11 -29.00
N ALA A 105 -26.99 19.36 -29.66
CA ALA A 105 -25.68 18.83 -29.29
C ALA A 105 -25.33 19.02 -27.80
N GLU A 106 -25.89 20.05 -27.14
CA GLU A 106 -25.74 20.32 -25.71
C GLU A 106 -26.36 19.20 -24.84
N LEU A 107 -27.56 18.73 -25.18
CA LEU A 107 -28.24 17.65 -24.45
C LEU A 107 -27.47 16.32 -24.57
N ASN A 108 -26.99 16.00 -25.77
CA ASN A 108 -26.15 14.83 -26.01
C ASN A 108 -24.84 14.91 -25.20
N SER A 109 -24.25 16.10 -25.07
CA SER A 109 -23.05 16.29 -24.25
C SER A 109 -23.33 16.09 -22.76
N GLU A 110 -24.46 16.56 -22.23
CA GLU A 110 -24.86 16.34 -20.84
C GLU A 110 -25.18 14.87 -20.56
N MET A 111 -25.81 14.17 -21.51
CA MET A 111 -26.06 12.74 -21.41
C MET A 111 -24.78 11.91 -21.38
N ASN A 112 -23.80 12.22 -22.24
CA ASN A 112 -22.50 11.55 -22.23
C ASN A 112 -21.79 11.70 -20.87
N VAL A 113 -21.91 12.87 -20.24
CA VAL A 113 -21.39 13.11 -18.88
C VAL A 113 -22.15 12.28 -17.85
N LEU A 114 -23.48 12.18 -17.96
CA LEU A 114 -24.30 11.35 -17.07
C LEU A 114 -23.96 9.87 -17.19
N GLU A 115 -23.80 9.34 -18.39
CA GLU A 115 -23.43 7.94 -18.63
C GLU A 115 -22.02 7.62 -18.10
N LEU A 116 -21.08 8.55 -18.31
CA LEU A 116 -19.74 8.45 -17.72
C LEU A 116 -19.84 8.42 -16.19
N LEU A 117 -20.62 9.31 -15.57
CA LEU A 117 -20.84 9.34 -14.13
C LEU A 117 -21.41 8.02 -13.60
N ILE A 118 -22.47 7.49 -14.24
CA ILE A 118 -23.10 6.23 -13.84
C ILE A 118 -22.10 5.08 -13.91
N THR A 119 -21.33 5.00 -15.00
CA THR A 119 -20.35 3.93 -15.22
C THR A 119 -19.22 4.02 -14.21
N THR A 120 -18.62 5.21 -14.06
CA THR A 120 -17.51 5.47 -13.14
C THR A 120 -17.93 5.21 -11.68
N TYR A 121 -19.15 5.61 -11.29
CA TYR A 121 -19.68 5.34 -9.96
C TYR A 121 -19.83 3.83 -9.70
N LYS A 122 -20.40 3.09 -10.66
CA LYS A 122 -20.54 1.62 -10.55
C LYS A 122 -19.18 0.94 -10.43
N GLU A 123 -18.20 1.33 -11.23
CA GLU A 123 -16.83 0.83 -11.15
C GLU A 123 -16.19 1.14 -9.79
N GLY A 124 -16.39 2.35 -9.27
CA GLY A 124 -15.90 2.75 -7.94
C GLY A 124 -16.47 1.87 -6.83
N VAL A 125 -17.78 1.62 -6.85
CA VAL A 125 -18.45 0.72 -5.90
C VAL A 125 -17.92 -0.72 -6.03
N GLU A 126 -17.72 -1.20 -7.26
CA GLU A 126 -17.18 -2.54 -7.50
C GLU A 126 -15.72 -2.66 -7.02
N HIS A 127 -14.91 -1.61 -7.20
CA HIS A 127 -13.57 -1.54 -6.64
C HIS A 127 -13.56 -1.52 -5.11
N MET A 128 -14.53 -0.86 -4.47
CA MET A 128 -14.69 -0.91 -3.02
C MET A 128 -15.00 -2.33 -2.53
N LYS A 129 -15.93 -3.04 -3.19
CA LYS A 129 -16.25 -4.46 -2.88
C LYS A 129 -15.03 -5.35 -3.00
N ASN A 130 -14.25 -5.17 -4.07
CA ASN A 130 -13.01 -5.90 -4.33
C ASN A 130 -11.80 -5.38 -3.53
N ARG A 131 -12.02 -4.48 -2.55
CA ARG A 131 -10.98 -3.90 -1.67
C ARG A 131 -9.86 -3.15 -2.39
N ARG A 132 -10.09 -2.74 -3.63
CA ARG A 132 -9.16 -1.93 -4.44
C ARG A 132 -9.39 -0.44 -4.15
N VAL A 133 -9.13 -0.05 -2.89
CA VAL A 133 -9.46 1.29 -2.36
C VAL A 133 -8.86 2.43 -3.19
N HIS A 134 -7.64 2.27 -3.71
CA HIS A 134 -7.02 3.30 -4.56
C HIS A 134 -7.74 3.52 -5.89
N LYS A 135 -8.24 2.44 -6.52
CA LYS A 135 -9.00 2.55 -7.78
C LYS A 135 -10.39 3.12 -7.53
N ALA A 136 -11.04 2.70 -6.44
CA ALA A 136 -12.29 3.29 -6.00
C ALA A 136 -12.17 4.80 -5.74
N LEU A 137 -11.09 5.21 -5.06
CA LEU A 137 -10.81 6.62 -4.79
C LEU A 137 -10.69 7.44 -6.08
N SER A 138 -9.96 6.94 -7.09
CA SER A 138 -9.87 7.64 -8.38
C SER A 138 -11.24 7.79 -9.06
N SER A 139 -12.06 6.74 -9.03
CA SER A 139 -13.42 6.78 -9.59
C SER A 139 -14.30 7.82 -8.89
N PHE A 140 -14.31 7.85 -7.55
CA PHE A 140 -15.14 8.79 -6.81
C PHE A 140 -14.64 10.24 -6.89
N LEU A 141 -13.32 10.46 -6.98
CA LEU A 141 -12.78 11.80 -7.24
C LEU A 141 -13.23 12.34 -8.59
N LEU A 142 -13.21 11.49 -9.64
CA LEU A 142 -13.74 11.87 -10.95
C LEU A 142 -15.24 12.16 -10.90
N CYS A 143 -16.02 11.35 -10.15
CA CYS A 143 -17.44 11.61 -9.95
C CYS A 143 -17.69 12.96 -9.28
N ASN A 144 -16.94 13.29 -8.23
CA ASN A 144 -17.04 14.56 -7.51
C ASN A 144 -16.60 15.75 -8.37
N GLU A 145 -15.62 15.57 -9.27
CA GLU A 145 -15.22 16.63 -10.22
C GLU A 145 -16.37 16.98 -11.18
N LYS A 146 -17.09 15.97 -11.68
CA LYS A 146 -18.22 16.18 -12.61
C LYS A 146 -19.51 16.58 -11.92
N ALA A 147 -19.72 16.18 -10.67
CA ALA A 147 -20.93 16.47 -9.89
C ALA A 147 -20.55 16.84 -8.42
N PRO A 148 -20.12 18.10 -8.17
CA PRO A 148 -19.61 18.52 -6.86
C PRO A 148 -20.70 18.71 -5.80
N GLY A 149 -21.98 18.75 -6.19
CA GLY A 149 -23.11 18.90 -5.28
C GLY A 149 -23.47 17.64 -4.48
N CYS A 150 -22.94 16.49 -4.88
CA CYS A 150 -23.29 15.20 -4.27
C CYS A 150 -22.50 14.97 -2.97
N LYS A 151 -23.22 14.96 -1.84
CA LYS A 151 -22.65 14.69 -0.52
C LYS A 151 -22.11 13.26 -0.38
N ASP A 152 -22.74 12.31 -1.07
CA ASP A 152 -22.36 10.89 -1.01
C ASP A 152 -20.97 10.65 -1.59
N TYR A 153 -20.56 11.38 -2.63
CA TYR A 153 -19.20 11.29 -3.15
C TYR A 153 -18.16 11.76 -2.14
N ILE A 154 -18.46 12.84 -1.40
CA ILE A 154 -17.58 13.32 -0.32
C ILE A 154 -17.44 12.25 0.77
N LEU A 155 -18.55 11.61 1.16
CA LEU A 155 -18.56 10.53 2.14
C LEU A 155 -17.73 9.33 1.63
N LEU A 156 -17.95 8.88 0.39
CA LEU A 156 -17.22 7.75 -0.21
C LEU A 156 -15.71 8.03 -0.34
N ILE A 157 -15.33 9.23 -0.80
CA ILE A 157 -13.93 9.66 -0.85
C ILE A 157 -13.29 9.65 0.54
N SER A 158 -14.01 10.16 1.54
CA SER A 158 -13.56 10.16 2.93
C SER A 158 -13.41 8.74 3.46
N GLU A 159 -14.34 7.83 3.12
CA GLU A 159 -14.29 6.41 3.45
C GLU A 159 -13.06 5.71 2.84
N CYS A 160 -12.70 6.05 1.60
CA CYS A 160 -11.48 5.56 0.95
C CYS A 160 -10.22 6.04 1.68
N TYR A 161 -10.16 7.31 2.09
CA TYR A 161 -9.02 7.83 2.84
C TYR A 161 -8.93 7.24 4.25
N ALA A 162 -10.07 7.03 4.91
CA ALA A 162 -10.13 6.34 6.20
C ALA A 162 -9.55 4.92 6.08
N ARG A 163 -9.98 4.14 5.08
CA ARG A 163 -9.42 2.79 4.83
C ARG A 163 -7.95 2.79 4.44
N SER A 164 -7.47 3.87 3.81
CA SER A 164 -6.06 4.05 3.44
C SER A 164 -5.20 4.63 4.57
N ASN A 165 -5.76 4.77 5.78
CA ASN A 165 -5.08 5.35 6.94
C ASN A 165 -4.55 6.79 6.72
N ASN A 166 -5.25 7.59 5.90
CA ASN A 166 -4.87 8.97 5.62
C ASN A 166 -5.78 9.95 6.37
N GLU A 167 -5.45 10.19 7.65
CA GLU A 167 -6.23 11.05 8.56
C GLU A 167 -6.40 12.48 8.03
N THR A 168 -5.34 13.09 7.52
CA THR A 168 -5.34 14.49 7.07
C THR A 168 -6.30 14.69 5.89
N LYS A 169 -6.21 13.83 4.87
CA LYS A 169 -7.10 13.91 3.70
C LYS A 169 -8.53 13.51 4.05
N CYS A 170 -8.72 12.50 4.90
CA CYS A 170 -10.05 12.10 5.37
C CYS A 170 -10.77 13.27 6.06
N MET A 171 -10.11 13.91 7.03
CA MET A 171 -10.69 15.05 7.76
C MET A 171 -10.89 16.27 6.86
N HIS A 172 -9.98 16.52 5.91
CA HIS A 172 -10.14 17.57 4.91
C HIS A 172 -11.43 17.39 4.09
N TRP A 173 -11.68 16.18 3.57
CA TRP A 173 -12.89 15.91 2.80
C TRP A 173 -14.16 15.99 3.65
N LEU A 174 -14.15 15.44 4.87
CA LEU A 174 -15.30 15.56 5.78
C LEU A 174 -15.63 17.03 6.10
N SER A 175 -14.63 17.90 6.21
CA SER A 175 -14.85 19.33 6.48
C SER A 175 -15.62 20.07 5.36
N LYS A 176 -15.66 19.51 4.14
CA LYS A 176 -16.43 20.07 3.02
C LYS A 176 -17.94 19.86 3.18
N LEU A 177 -18.37 18.90 4.00
CA LEU A 177 -19.77 18.74 4.34
C LEU A 177 -20.16 19.88 5.29
N LYS A 178 -20.89 20.88 4.78
CA LYS A 178 -21.54 21.95 5.58
C LYS A 178 -22.59 21.42 6.58
N VAL A 179 -22.73 20.10 6.69
CA VAL A 179 -23.65 19.42 7.60
C VAL A 179 -23.14 19.61 9.03
N SER A 180 -24.04 19.77 9.98
CA SER A 180 -23.68 19.73 11.40
C SER A 180 -22.78 18.52 11.66
N ASN A 181 -21.69 18.71 12.41
CA ASN A 181 -20.56 17.79 12.62
C ASN A 181 -20.93 16.38 13.19
N ASN A 182 -22.23 16.07 13.28
CA ASN A 182 -22.90 15.00 14.00
C ASN A 182 -23.78 14.08 13.14
N SER A 183 -23.69 14.12 11.80
CA SER A 183 -24.37 13.08 10.99
C SER A 183 -23.83 11.68 11.35
N ASP A 184 -24.72 10.69 11.45
CA ASP A 184 -24.37 9.29 11.71
C ASP A 184 -23.32 8.78 10.70
N ASP A 185 -23.41 9.19 9.43
CA ASP A 185 -22.48 8.79 8.37
C ASP A 185 -21.07 9.37 8.59
N VAL A 186 -20.98 10.62 9.04
CA VAL A 186 -19.70 11.28 9.35
C VAL A 186 -19.06 10.61 10.56
N SER A 187 -19.86 10.32 11.59
CA SER A 187 -19.43 9.60 12.78
C SER A 187 -18.95 8.20 12.43
N TYR A 188 -19.66 7.49 11.55
CA TYR A 188 -19.28 6.16 11.06
C TYR A 188 -17.93 6.18 10.31
N ILE A 189 -17.69 7.17 9.44
CA ILE A 189 -16.39 7.31 8.76
C ILE A 189 -15.26 7.60 9.76
N LYS A 190 -15.51 8.45 10.78
CA LYS A 190 -14.56 8.68 11.88
C LYS A 190 -14.25 7.37 12.62
N CYS A 191 -15.24 6.50 12.85
CA CYS A 191 -15.01 5.16 13.41
C CYS A 191 -14.07 4.32 12.53
N LEU A 192 -14.31 4.27 11.22
CA LEU A 192 -13.46 3.53 10.28
C LEU A 192 -12.01 4.03 10.32
N LEU A 193 -11.81 5.35 10.39
CA LEU A 193 -10.49 5.97 10.53
C LEU A 193 -9.84 5.61 11.87
N TYR A 194 -10.57 5.65 12.98
CA TYR A 194 -10.01 5.25 14.27
C TYR A 194 -9.67 3.77 14.33
N ILE A 195 -10.43 2.90 13.66
CA ILE A 195 -10.08 1.50 13.49
C ILE A 195 -8.77 1.36 12.69
N SER A 196 -8.61 2.11 11.58
CA SER A 196 -7.36 2.07 10.79
C SER A 196 -6.14 2.55 11.58
N LEU A 197 -6.33 3.53 12.45
CA LEU A 197 -5.31 4.08 13.35
C LEU A 197 -5.09 3.23 14.62
N ASN A 198 -5.75 2.07 14.74
CA ASN A 198 -5.68 1.19 15.91
C ASN A 198 -6.18 1.84 17.22
N LYS A 199 -7.01 2.89 17.12
CA LYS A 199 -7.67 3.60 18.24
C LYS A 199 -9.04 2.98 18.55
N GLN A 200 -9.05 1.69 18.88
CA GLN A 200 -10.28 0.88 18.96
C GLN A 200 -11.28 1.38 20.02
N ASN A 201 -10.80 1.89 21.17
CA ASN A 201 -11.67 2.41 22.23
C ASN A 201 -12.45 3.65 21.78
N GLN A 202 -11.81 4.55 21.03
CA GLN A 202 -12.47 5.73 20.47
C GLN A 202 -13.52 5.33 19.44
N ALA A 203 -13.20 4.36 18.57
CA ALA A 203 -14.16 3.82 17.62
C ALA A 203 -15.38 3.18 18.30
N LYS A 204 -15.19 2.39 19.36
CA LYS A 204 -16.28 1.79 20.15
C LYS A 204 -17.19 2.85 20.78
N SER A 205 -16.61 3.90 21.36
CA SER A 205 -17.37 5.00 21.96
C SER A 205 -18.32 5.63 20.94
N ILE A 206 -17.80 6.00 19.77
CA ILE A 206 -18.62 6.65 18.72
C ILE A 206 -19.68 5.68 18.18
N LEU A 207 -19.37 4.39 18.00
CA LEU A 207 -20.36 3.41 17.56
C LEU A 207 -21.47 3.22 18.60
N SER A 208 -21.14 3.24 19.88
CA SER A 208 -22.12 3.20 20.97
C SER A 208 -23.01 4.46 20.94
N ASP A 209 -22.44 5.62 20.65
CA ASP A 209 -23.18 6.88 20.53
C ASP A 209 -24.11 6.89 19.30
N ILE A 210 -23.70 6.27 18.19
CA ILE A 210 -24.57 6.10 17.00
C ILE A 210 -25.73 5.16 17.36
N LEU A 211 -25.44 4.01 17.96
CA LEU A 211 -26.45 2.99 18.28
C LEU A 211 -27.42 3.45 19.37
N SER A 212 -27.00 4.31 20.30
CA SER A 212 -27.90 4.89 21.30
C SER A 212 -28.90 5.87 20.69
N LYS A 213 -28.49 6.65 19.68
CA LYS A 213 -29.35 7.57 18.94
C LYS A 213 -30.21 6.86 17.89
N ASN A 214 -29.65 5.85 17.24
CA ASN A 214 -30.26 5.14 16.14
C ASN A 214 -30.00 3.62 16.24
N PRO A 215 -30.82 2.89 17.03
CA PRO A 215 -30.64 1.45 17.24
C PRO A 215 -30.80 0.59 15.99
N GLN A 216 -31.46 1.11 14.95
CA GLN A 216 -31.73 0.42 13.69
C GLN A 216 -30.59 0.56 12.66
N ASN A 217 -29.50 1.25 13.02
CA ASN A 217 -28.35 1.40 12.12
C ASN A 217 -27.55 0.08 12.03
N GLU A 218 -27.94 -0.78 11.08
CA GLU A 218 -27.32 -2.09 10.84
C GLU A 218 -25.82 -1.99 10.51
N LYS A 219 -25.37 -0.93 9.82
CA LYS A 219 -23.94 -0.73 9.54
C LYS A 219 -23.14 -0.48 10.81
N ALA A 220 -23.64 0.38 11.70
CA ALA A 220 -22.98 0.64 12.98
C ALA A 220 -23.01 -0.58 13.89
N LYS A 221 -24.13 -1.31 13.91
CA LYS A 221 -24.32 -2.53 14.71
C LYS A 221 -23.37 -3.65 14.30
N THR A 222 -23.29 -3.94 13.00
CA THR A 222 -22.37 -4.94 12.44
C THR A 222 -20.92 -4.58 12.77
N LEU A 223 -20.51 -3.33 12.51
CA LEU A 223 -19.16 -2.87 12.81
C LEU A 223 -18.83 -2.92 14.31
N TYR A 224 -19.77 -2.56 15.18
CA TYR A 224 -19.62 -2.66 16.63
C TYR A 224 -19.39 -4.10 17.08
N ASN A 225 -20.23 -5.03 16.61
CA ASN A 225 -20.10 -6.45 16.94
C ASN A 225 -18.75 -7.03 16.49
N HIS A 226 -18.31 -6.69 15.28
CA HIS A 226 -16.98 -7.07 14.79
C HIS A 226 -15.86 -6.53 15.69
N LEU A 227 -15.96 -5.26 16.11
CA LEU A 227 -14.95 -4.62 16.94
C LEU A 227 -14.93 -5.17 18.38
N VAL A 228 -16.08 -5.52 18.93
CA VAL A 228 -16.18 -6.19 20.24
C VAL A 228 -15.57 -7.57 20.18
N ASN A 229 -15.94 -8.38 19.18
CA ASN A 229 -15.43 -9.74 19.02
C ASN A 229 -13.92 -9.77 18.74
N TYR A 230 -13.43 -8.87 17.89
CA TYR A 230 -11.99 -8.70 17.66
C TYR A 230 -11.25 -8.42 18.98
N GLN A 231 -11.78 -7.49 19.80
CA GLN A 231 -11.16 -7.14 21.06
C GLN A 231 -11.19 -8.30 22.06
N SER A 232 -12.30 -9.03 22.18
CA SER A 232 -12.39 -10.16 23.12
C SER A 232 -11.38 -11.26 22.78
N VAL A 233 -11.23 -11.60 21.49
CA VAL A 233 -10.25 -12.60 21.04
C VAL A 233 -8.81 -12.10 21.26
N LYS A 234 -8.55 -10.81 21.05
CA LYS A 234 -7.25 -10.19 21.33
C LYS A 234 -6.90 -10.18 22.82
N ASP A 235 -7.88 -9.93 23.69
CA ASP A 235 -7.71 -9.95 25.14
C ASP A 235 -7.44 -11.38 25.63
N GLU A 236 -8.12 -12.39 25.05
CA GLU A 236 -7.84 -13.80 25.31
C GLU A 236 -6.39 -14.17 24.94
N ALA A 237 -5.92 -13.77 23.75
CA ALA A 237 -4.53 -13.99 23.32
C ALA A 237 -3.53 -13.30 24.26
N SER A 238 -3.84 -12.08 24.71
CA SER A 238 -3.00 -11.31 25.63
C SER A 238 -2.93 -11.97 27.02
N LYS A 239 -4.05 -12.52 27.51
CA LYS A 239 -4.10 -13.29 28.75
C LYS A 239 -3.29 -14.59 28.68
N LEU A 240 -3.33 -15.30 27.55
CA LEU A 240 -2.47 -16.46 27.35
C LEU A 240 -0.99 -16.08 27.30
N PHE A 241 -0.67 -14.94 26.68
CA PHE A 241 0.69 -14.42 26.64
C PHE A 241 1.23 -14.07 28.03
N SER A 242 0.44 -13.37 28.86
CA SER A 242 0.82 -13.04 30.24
C SER A 242 1.00 -14.30 31.10
N ASN A 243 0.20 -15.33 30.86
CA ASN A 243 0.33 -16.64 31.49
C ASN A 243 1.48 -17.50 30.93
N LYS A 244 2.32 -16.96 30.05
CA LYS A 244 3.45 -17.65 29.39
C LYS A 244 3.05 -18.86 28.53
N LEU A 245 1.77 -18.99 28.18
CA LEU A 245 1.24 -20.04 27.30
C LEU A 245 1.39 -19.60 25.84
N TYR A 246 2.64 -19.40 25.40
CA TYR A 246 2.96 -18.77 24.12
C TYR A 246 2.43 -19.54 22.90
N GLU A 247 2.48 -20.88 22.91
CA GLU A 247 1.97 -21.69 21.80
C GLU A 247 0.46 -21.53 21.60
N LYS A 248 -0.30 -21.51 22.71
CA LYS A 248 -1.75 -21.26 22.66
C LYS A 248 -2.04 -19.82 22.22
N ALA A 249 -1.27 -18.84 22.70
CA ALA A 249 -1.41 -17.44 22.29
C ALA A 249 -1.17 -17.26 20.78
N ILE A 250 -0.17 -17.95 20.20
CA ILE A 250 0.10 -17.92 18.75
C ILE A 250 -1.09 -18.42 17.95
N ILE A 251 -1.74 -19.51 18.38
CA ILE A 251 -2.93 -20.05 17.70
C ILE A 251 -4.04 -19.00 17.66
N ILE A 252 -4.31 -18.32 18.78
CA ILE A 252 -5.34 -17.28 18.82
C ILE A 252 -4.96 -16.06 17.98
N TYR A 253 -3.71 -15.61 18.05
CA TYR A 253 -3.26 -14.51 17.20
C TYR A 253 -3.33 -14.84 15.71
N LYS A 254 -3.07 -16.10 15.31
CA LYS A 254 -3.25 -16.54 13.92
C LYS A 254 -4.72 -16.54 13.50
N LYS A 255 -5.63 -16.97 14.37
CA LYS A 255 -7.09 -16.83 14.12
C LYS A 255 -7.49 -15.37 13.88
N LEU A 256 -6.85 -14.41 14.56
CA LEU A 256 -7.07 -12.97 14.31
C LEU A 256 -6.53 -12.48 12.96
N LEU A 257 -5.56 -13.16 12.34
CA LEU A 257 -5.11 -12.85 10.98
C LEU A 257 -6.16 -13.26 9.95
N ASP A 258 -6.85 -14.38 10.19
CA ASP A 258 -7.92 -14.89 9.33
C ASP A 258 -9.18 -14.01 9.39
N TYR A 259 -9.30 -13.17 10.43
CA TYR A 259 -10.30 -12.10 10.44
C TYR A 259 -9.99 -11.11 9.32
N GLN A 260 -10.78 -11.21 8.26
CA GLN A 260 -10.62 -10.48 7.00
C GLN A 260 -10.66 -8.94 7.11
N SER A 261 -10.70 -8.31 8.28
CA SER A 261 -10.74 -6.85 8.47
C SER A 261 -9.41 -6.20 8.85
N SER A 262 -8.31 -6.96 8.87
CA SER A 262 -7.04 -6.47 9.38
C SER A 262 -6.40 -5.45 8.42
N THR A 263 -6.42 -4.16 8.80
CA THR A 263 -5.67 -3.11 8.12
C THR A 263 -4.16 -3.36 8.24
N CYS A 264 -3.33 -2.76 7.37
CA CYS A 264 -1.88 -2.91 7.38
C CYS A 264 -1.26 -2.71 8.78
N ASN A 265 -1.72 -1.70 9.54
CA ASN A 265 -1.26 -1.41 10.90
C ASN A 265 -1.63 -2.51 11.91
N ILE A 266 -2.86 -3.04 11.79
CA ILE A 266 -3.33 -4.13 12.65
C ILE A 266 -2.54 -5.39 12.36
N LEU A 267 -2.31 -5.70 11.08
CA LEU A 267 -1.48 -6.84 10.64
C LEU A 267 -0.06 -6.73 11.19
N ALA A 268 0.58 -5.58 11.06
CA ALA A 268 1.94 -5.36 11.58
C ALA A 268 2.01 -5.59 13.10
N THR A 269 1.02 -5.08 13.85
CA THR A 269 0.94 -5.30 15.30
C THR A 269 0.75 -6.79 15.64
N LEU A 270 -0.17 -7.49 14.94
CA LEU A 270 -0.44 -8.90 15.17
C LEU A 270 0.77 -9.78 14.84
N TYR A 271 1.41 -9.56 13.69
CA TYR A 271 2.61 -10.29 13.30
C TYR A 271 3.77 -10.07 14.28
N THR A 272 3.93 -8.85 14.79
CA THR A 272 4.96 -8.55 15.81
C THR A 272 4.65 -9.21 17.16
N ASN A 273 3.37 -9.34 17.54
CA ASN A 273 2.96 -10.08 18.73
C ASN A 273 3.23 -11.59 18.57
N ILE A 274 2.94 -12.16 17.40
CA ILE A 274 3.26 -13.56 17.06
C ILE A 274 4.78 -13.78 17.09
N ALA A 275 5.56 -12.91 16.47
CA ALA A 275 7.02 -12.97 16.50
C ALA A 275 7.57 -12.92 17.93
N THR A 276 6.99 -12.05 18.77
CA THR A 276 7.35 -11.96 20.18
C THR A 276 7.09 -13.28 20.93
N CYS A 277 5.98 -13.97 20.64
CA CYS A 277 5.71 -15.29 21.21
C CYS A 277 6.75 -16.33 20.77
N TYR A 278 7.11 -16.37 19.48
CA TYR A 278 8.13 -17.28 18.95
C TYR A 278 9.53 -17.00 19.54
N SER A 279 9.91 -15.72 19.67
CA SER A 279 11.14 -15.31 20.35
C SER A 279 11.18 -15.80 21.81
N LYS A 280 10.05 -15.75 22.54
CA LYS A 280 9.96 -16.29 23.91
C LYS A 280 10.06 -17.82 23.99
N LEU A 281 9.79 -18.52 22.90
CA LEU A 281 9.97 -19.96 22.76
C LEU A 281 11.37 -20.34 22.22
N ASN A 282 12.29 -19.38 22.07
CA ASN A 282 13.61 -19.54 21.42
C ASN A 282 13.53 -20.05 19.98
N LYS A 283 12.38 -19.90 19.31
CA LYS A 283 12.18 -20.22 17.89
C LYS A 283 12.51 -18.97 17.06
N ASN A 284 13.79 -18.64 16.98
CA ASN A 284 14.27 -17.37 16.41
C ASN A 284 13.98 -17.22 14.92
N ASP A 285 14.08 -18.28 14.13
CA ASP A 285 13.78 -18.24 12.69
C ASP A 285 12.32 -17.90 12.41
N ASP A 286 11.38 -18.50 13.15
CA ASP A 286 9.95 -18.16 13.06
C ASP A 286 9.69 -16.71 13.49
N SER A 287 10.38 -16.24 14.54
CA SER A 287 10.31 -14.84 14.97
C SER A 287 10.73 -13.89 13.85
N ILE A 288 11.87 -14.16 13.20
CA ILE A 288 12.39 -13.35 12.07
C ILE A 288 11.40 -13.34 10.90
N LYS A 289 10.82 -14.50 10.57
CA LYS A 289 9.82 -14.63 9.52
C LYS A 289 8.60 -13.74 9.77
N TYR A 290 8.01 -13.83 10.96
CA TYR A 290 6.83 -13.01 11.29
C TYR A 290 7.14 -11.53 11.44
N CYS A 291 8.34 -11.14 11.90
CA CYS A 291 8.77 -9.74 11.84
C CYS A 291 8.87 -9.23 10.40
N THR A 292 9.34 -10.06 9.47
CA THR A 292 9.41 -9.68 8.04
C THR A 292 8.00 -9.46 7.46
N TYR A 293 7.05 -10.36 7.74
CA TYR A 293 5.64 -10.12 7.38
C TYR A 293 5.06 -8.85 8.00
N SER A 294 5.46 -8.50 9.23
CA SER A 294 5.06 -7.24 9.84
C SER A 294 5.60 -6.01 9.10
N ILE A 295 6.85 -6.06 8.62
CA ILE A 295 7.50 -4.94 7.91
C ILE A 295 6.95 -4.81 6.50
N GLU A 296 6.64 -5.93 5.84
CA GLU A 296 5.94 -5.95 4.55
C GLU A 296 4.52 -5.35 4.68
N ALA A 297 3.84 -5.59 5.81
CA ALA A 297 2.55 -4.98 6.10
C ALA A 297 2.66 -3.48 6.39
N ASP A 298 3.62 -3.07 7.24
CA ASP A 298 3.88 -1.66 7.57
C ASP A 298 5.38 -1.42 7.78
N ASN A 299 6.02 -0.82 6.78
CA ASN A 299 7.44 -0.47 6.82
C ASN A 299 7.76 0.69 7.77
N SER A 300 6.76 1.42 8.26
CA SER A 300 6.94 2.46 9.28
C SER A 300 6.93 1.89 10.70
N TYR A 301 6.55 0.62 10.88
CA TYR A 301 6.42 -0.01 12.19
C TYR A 301 7.78 -0.43 12.80
N THR A 302 8.43 0.53 13.45
CA THR A 302 9.78 0.37 14.04
C THR A 302 9.89 -0.75 15.08
N LYS A 303 8.79 -1.09 15.77
CA LYS A 303 8.75 -2.20 16.74
C LYS A 303 9.05 -3.56 16.11
N ALA A 304 8.63 -3.79 14.86
CA ALA A 304 8.93 -5.04 14.15
C ALA A 304 10.42 -5.14 13.82
N LEU A 305 11.04 -4.05 13.36
CA LEU A 305 12.49 -3.98 13.11
C LEU A 305 13.27 -4.26 14.39
N PHE A 306 12.86 -3.66 15.50
CA PHE A 306 13.51 -3.90 16.79
C PHE A 306 13.43 -5.37 17.21
N ARG A 307 12.25 -5.98 17.08
CA ARG A 307 12.08 -7.40 17.39
C ARG A 307 12.92 -8.29 16.46
N ARG A 308 12.98 -7.98 15.17
CA ARG A 308 13.78 -8.73 14.18
C ARG A 308 15.28 -8.61 14.44
N ALA A 309 15.77 -7.40 14.71
CA ALA A 309 17.17 -7.16 15.06
C ALA A 309 17.59 -7.97 16.29
N LYS A 310 16.74 -8.00 17.33
CA LYS A 310 16.97 -8.83 18.50
C LYS A 310 16.97 -10.33 18.18
N SER A 311 15.99 -10.81 17.39
CA SER A 311 15.98 -12.22 16.98
C SER A 311 17.18 -12.58 16.09
N TYR A 312 17.71 -11.66 15.29
CA TYR A 312 18.97 -11.86 14.57
C TYR A 312 20.17 -11.97 15.52
N GLN A 313 20.24 -11.13 16.57
CA GLN A 313 21.28 -11.25 17.60
C GLN A 313 21.19 -12.61 18.31
N ASP A 314 19.99 -13.03 18.72
CA ASP A 314 19.76 -14.32 19.37
C ASP A 314 20.06 -15.52 18.43
N ASN A 315 20.05 -15.30 17.11
CA ASN A 315 20.39 -16.29 16.08
C ASN A 315 21.83 -16.14 15.53
N ASN A 316 22.69 -15.36 16.19
CA ASN A 316 24.08 -15.07 15.79
C ASN A 316 24.26 -14.41 14.40
N GLN A 317 23.21 -13.80 13.86
CA GLN A 317 23.22 -13.10 12.58
C GLN A 317 23.47 -11.60 12.80
N HIS A 318 24.63 -11.25 13.38
CA HIS A 318 24.93 -9.88 13.83
C HIS A 318 24.96 -8.85 12.69
N ASP A 319 25.44 -9.21 11.50
CA ASP A 319 25.44 -8.35 10.32
C ASP A 319 24.04 -7.84 9.95
N LEU A 320 23.03 -8.73 10.04
CA LEU A 320 21.64 -8.40 9.73
C LEU A 320 20.99 -7.57 10.84
N ALA A 321 21.34 -7.85 12.10
CA ALA A 321 20.88 -7.05 13.23
C ALA A 321 21.34 -5.58 13.12
N VAL A 322 22.59 -5.36 12.73
CA VAL A 322 23.14 -4.00 12.54
C VAL A 322 22.39 -3.24 11.44
N LYS A 323 22.02 -3.90 10.34
CA LYS A 323 21.19 -3.29 9.27
C LYS A 323 19.81 -2.86 9.77
N ASP A 324 19.15 -3.69 10.57
CA ASP A 324 17.84 -3.35 11.13
C ASP A 324 17.94 -2.21 12.15
N TYR A 325 18.95 -2.19 13.03
CA TYR A 325 19.17 -1.07 13.96
C TYR A 325 19.54 0.23 13.25
N GLN A 326 20.34 0.17 12.18
CA GLN A 326 20.62 1.34 11.34
C GLN A 326 19.33 1.89 10.74
N SER A 327 18.48 1.00 10.20
CA SER A 327 17.19 1.38 9.64
C SER A 327 16.24 2.01 10.67
N ILE A 328 16.33 1.61 11.95
CA ILE A 328 15.59 2.24 13.05
C ILE A 328 16.15 3.65 13.32
N LEU A 329 17.47 3.80 13.42
CA LEU A 329 18.12 5.08 13.67
C LEU A 329 17.84 6.11 12.56
N ASP A 330 17.81 5.67 11.31
CA ASP A 330 17.51 6.53 10.16
C ASP A 330 16.09 7.09 10.22
N ARG A 331 15.14 6.35 10.80
CA ARG A 331 13.75 6.80 11.04
C ARG A 331 13.62 7.65 12.30
N GLU A 332 14.23 7.19 13.39
CA GLU A 332 14.11 7.77 14.72
C GLU A 332 15.51 8.06 15.30
N LYS A 333 15.98 9.29 15.09
CA LYS A 333 17.27 9.75 15.62
C LYS A 333 17.18 10.02 17.12
N THR A 334 17.46 8.99 17.91
CA THR A 334 17.52 9.08 19.37
C THR A 334 18.84 8.53 19.90
N ASN A 335 19.31 9.06 21.03
CA ASN A 335 20.52 8.56 21.70
C ASN A 335 20.41 7.08 22.07
N HIS A 336 19.21 6.62 22.42
CA HIS A 336 18.95 5.20 22.70
C HIS A 336 19.18 4.32 21.46
N ASN A 337 18.63 4.72 20.30
CA ASN A 337 18.81 3.98 19.05
C ASN A 337 20.27 3.98 18.58
N MET A 338 21.01 5.07 18.80
CA MET A 338 22.46 5.12 18.54
C MET A 338 23.23 4.11 19.40
N MET A 339 22.92 4.06 20.70
CA MET A 339 23.56 3.11 21.63
C MET A 339 23.30 1.64 21.23
N LEU A 340 22.07 1.31 20.84
CA LEU A 340 21.71 -0.04 20.37
C LEU A 340 22.48 -0.44 19.11
N LEU A 341 22.64 0.50 18.17
CA LEU A 341 23.42 0.28 16.96
C LEU A 341 24.91 0.08 17.28
N GLU A 342 25.49 0.86 18.18
CA GLU A 342 26.88 0.69 18.62
C GLU A 342 27.09 -0.66 19.31
N GLU A 343 26.16 -1.08 20.16
CA GLU A 343 26.20 -2.40 20.80
C GLU A 343 26.14 -3.52 19.75
N ALA A 344 25.23 -3.42 18.79
CA ALA A 344 25.15 -4.38 17.69
C ALA A 344 26.43 -4.42 16.85
N ARG A 345 27.05 -3.27 16.54
CA ARG A 345 28.34 -3.20 15.83
C ARG A 345 29.50 -3.79 16.64
N LYS A 346 29.50 -3.62 17.97
CA LYS A 346 30.48 -4.26 18.85
C LYS A 346 30.32 -5.77 18.86
N LEU A 347 29.09 -6.28 18.82
CA LEU A 347 28.83 -7.72 18.71
C LEU A 347 29.22 -8.26 17.34
N GLU A 348 28.92 -7.52 16.28
CA GLU A 348 29.33 -7.83 14.91
C GLU A 348 30.86 -7.88 14.80
N SER A 349 31.57 -6.85 15.28
CA SER A 349 33.03 -6.82 15.29
C SER A 349 33.59 -7.97 16.10
N LYS A 350 33.10 -8.22 17.33
CA LYS A 350 33.49 -9.37 18.14
C LYS A 350 33.34 -10.71 17.40
N SER A 351 32.24 -10.88 16.66
CA SER A 351 31.98 -12.10 15.89
C SER A 351 32.91 -12.24 14.67
N LYS A 352 33.27 -11.14 14.01
CA LYS A 352 34.23 -11.09 12.90
C LYS A 352 35.67 -11.21 13.37
N THR A 353 35.96 -10.73 14.58
CA THR A 353 37.31 -10.62 15.14
C THR A 353 37.82 -11.91 15.77
N ASP A 354 37.14 -13.05 15.71
CA ASP A 354 37.70 -14.33 16.19
C ASP A 354 38.10 -15.22 14.99
N LEU A 355 39.22 -14.85 14.36
CA LEU A 355 39.78 -15.53 13.20
C LEU A 355 40.10 -17.01 13.51
N TYR A 356 40.44 -17.31 14.77
CA TYR A 356 40.70 -18.67 15.25
C TYR A 356 39.42 -19.52 15.23
N LYS A 357 38.29 -19.00 15.73
CA LYS A 357 36.98 -19.68 15.59
C LYS A 357 36.55 -19.80 14.14
N LEU A 358 36.81 -18.78 13.33
CA LEU A 358 36.48 -18.79 11.92
C LEU A 358 37.24 -19.88 11.15
N LEU A 359 38.50 -20.14 11.50
CA LEU A 359 39.27 -21.28 11.02
C LEU A 359 39.04 -22.57 11.81
N GLY A 360 38.39 -22.53 12.97
CA GLY A 360 38.10 -23.71 13.80
C GLY A 360 39.35 -24.30 14.45
N VAL A 361 40.30 -23.45 14.84
CA VAL A 361 41.59 -23.82 15.41
C VAL A 361 41.78 -23.13 16.77
N SER A 362 42.60 -23.72 17.66
CA SER A 362 42.94 -23.10 18.94
C SER A 362 43.82 -21.86 18.75
N LYS A 363 43.85 -20.96 19.74
CA LYS A 363 44.79 -19.82 19.76
C LYS A 363 46.26 -20.25 19.78
N ASP A 364 46.53 -21.43 20.33
CA ASP A 364 47.87 -22.02 20.40
C ASP A 364 48.21 -22.86 19.16
N ALA A 365 47.33 -22.90 18.15
CA ALA A 365 47.51 -23.76 16.97
C ALA A 365 48.80 -23.42 16.21
N THR A 366 49.48 -24.46 15.73
CA THR A 366 50.68 -24.30 14.90
C THR A 366 50.31 -23.77 13.51
N ILE A 367 51.28 -23.19 12.80
CA ILE A 367 51.07 -22.67 11.43
C ILE A 367 50.57 -23.78 10.50
N ASP A 368 51.03 -25.02 10.69
CA ASP A 368 50.62 -26.16 9.87
C ASP A 368 49.18 -26.62 10.16
N GLU A 369 48.72 -26.52 11.41
CA GLU A 369 47.32 -26.75 11.78
C GLU A 369 46.39 -25.67 11.19
N ILE A 370 46.82 -24.41 11.21
CA ILE A 370 46.11 -23.29 10.59
C ILE A 370 46.00 -23.51 9.07
N LYS A 371 47.10 -23.89 8.40
CA LYS A 371 47.11 -24.25 6.97
C LYS A 371 46.19 -25.43 6.67
N LYS A 372 46.22 -26.48 7.49
CA LYS A 372 45.39 -27.68 7.29
C LYS A 372 43.91 -27.35 7.43
N SER A 373 43.54 -26.57 8.43
CA SER A 373 42.14 -26.17 8.64
C SER A 373 41.63 -25.23 7.55
N TYR A 374 42.47 -24.28 7.12
CA TYR A 374 42.18 -23.41 5.99
C TYR A 374 41.88 -24.22 4.71
N ARG A 375 42.76 -25.16 4.34
CA ARG A 375 42.55 -26.02 3.16
C ARG A 375 41.23 -26.77 3.22
N LYS A 376 40.91 -27.33 4.38
CA LYS A 376 39.64 -28.05 4.60
C LYS A 376 38.43 -27.12 4.41
N LYS A 377 38.45 -25.94 5.02
CA LYS A 377 37.33 -24.98 4.95
C LYS A 377 37.20 -24.30 3.59
N ALA A 378 38.30 -23.90 2.96
CA ALA A 378 38.34 -23.32 1.62
C ALA A 378 37.75 -24.30 0.57
N LEU A 379 38.04 -25.60 0.69
CA LEU A 379 37.47 -26.62 -0.18
C LEU A 379 35.98 -26.88 0.09
N ILE A 380 35.47 -26.62 1.29
CA ILE A 380 34.03 -26.75 1.60
C ILE A 380 33.25 -25.56 1.05
N HIS A 381 33.77 -24.34 1.25
CA HIS A 381 33.07 -23.09 0.94
C HIS A 381 33.43 -22.51 -0.43
N HIS A 382 34.19 -23.22 -1.27
CA HIS A 382 34.58 -22.74 -2.60
C HIS A 382 33.34 -22.40 -3.46
N PRO A 383 33.32 -21.25 -4.17
CA PRO A 383 32.17 -20.83 -5.00
C PRO A 383 31.71 -21.91 -5.99
N ASP A 384 32.66 -22.60 -6.62
CA ASP A 384 32.38 -23.65 -7.62
C ASP A 384 31.56 -24.83 -7.09
N ARG A 385 31.65 -25.15 -5.78
CA ARG A 385 30.86 -26.25 -5.18
C ARG A 385 29.41 -25.90 -4.94
N HIS A 386 29.06 -24.61 -4.99
CA HIS A 386 27.74 -24.09 -4.64
C HIS A 386 27.03 -23.41 -5.82
N THR A 387 27.57 -23.54 -7.04
CA THR A 387 27.03 -22.98 -8.30
C THR A 387 25.59 -23.41 -8.61
N HIS A 388 25.18 -24.60 -8.16
CA HIS A 388 23.83 -25.13 -8.36
C HIS A 388 22.84 -24.81 -7.23
N LYS A 389 23.26 -24.09 -6.17
CA LYS A 389 22.37 -23.71 -5.06
C LYS A 389 21.60 -22.42 -5.35
N GLU A 390 20.59 -22.13 -4.53
CA GLU A 390 19.85 -20.88 -4.57
C GLU A 390 20.74 -19.65 -4.31
N ASP A 391 20.40 -18.50 -4.89
CA ASP A 391 21.25 -17.29 -4.89
C ASP A 391 21.56 -16.77 -3.48
N HIS A 392 20.60 -16.88 -2.55
CA HIS A 392 20.80 -16.48 -1.16
C HIS A 392 21.80 -17.39 -0.43
N ILE A 393 21.94 -18.65 -0.84
CA ILE A 393 22.92 -19.60 -0.28
C ILE A 393 24.29 -19.35 -0.91
N LYS A 394 24.36 -19.10 -2.23
CA LYS A 394 25.60 -18.73 -2.92
C LYS A 394 26.27 -17.52 -2.29
N ALA A 395 25.51 -16.45 -2.06
CA ALA A 395 26.03 -15.23 -1.44
C ALA A 395 26.57 -15.48 -0.01
N LYS A 396 25.91 -16.35 0.78
CA LYS A 396 26.39 -16.74 2.12
C LYS A 396 27.69 -17.54 2.05
N GLU A 397 27.78 -18.54 1.17
CA GLU A 397 28.97 -19.39 1.00
C GLU A 397 30.17 -18.57 0.49
N GLU A 398 29.95 -17.65 -0.46
CA GLU A 398 30.98 -16.74 -0.95
C GLU A 398 31.50 -15.80 0.14
N GLN A 399 30.61 -15.28 0.99
CA GLN A 399 30.99 -14.44 2.13
C GLN A 399 31.83 -15.23 3.15
N ILE A 400 31.45 -16.48 3.44
CA ILE A 400 32.21 -17.36 4.33
C ILE A 400 33.60 -17.63 3.74
N PHE A 401 33.71 -17.88 2.44
CA PHE A 401 34.98 -18.09 1.74
C PHE A 401 35.92 -16.87 1.84
N LYS A 402 35.39 -15.66 1.64
CA LYS A 402 36.14 -14.40 1.81
C LYS A 402 36.67 -14.25 3.23
N ASN A 403 35.82 -14.47 4.24
CA ASN A 403 36.22 -14.36 5.63
C ASN A 403 37.28 -15.40 6.03
N ILE A 404 37.20 -16.64 5.48
CA ILE A 404 38.21 -17.70 5.71
C ILE A 404 39.57 -17.31 5.12
N ASN A 405 39.57 -16.71 3.92
CA ASN A 405 40.79 -16.22 3.28
C ASN A 405 41.43 -15.08 4.07
N GLU A 406 40.61 -14.13 4.53
CA GLU A 406 41.07 -13.03 5.39
C GLU A 406 41.71 -13.57 6.68
N ALA A 407 41.02 -14.51 7.36
CA ALA A 407 41.53 -15.15 8.57
C ALA A 407 42.86 -15.88 8.34
N TYR A 408 43.00 -16.62 7.24
CA TYR A 408 44.27 -17.28 6.91
C TYR A 408 45.39 -16.30 6.59
N SER A 409 45.11 -15.21 5.85
CA SER A 409 46.11 -14.20 5.49
C SER A 409 46.74 -13.49 6.69
N ILE A 410 46.00 -13.42 7.80
CA ILE A 410 46.42 -12.81 9.06
C ILE A 410 47.10 -13.85 9.96
N LEU A 411 46.50 -15.04 10.12
CA LEU A 411 46.97 -16.06 11.07
C LEU A 411 48.16 -16.88 10.56
N SER A 412 48.40 -16.93 9.24
CA SER A 412 49.55 -17.63 8.66
C SER A 412 50.86 -16.84 8.71
N ASP A 413 50.79 -15.51 8.84
CA ASP A 413 51.94 -14.63 9.00
C ASP A 413 52.22 -14.40 10.49
N THR A 414 53.42 -14.75 10.93
CA THR A 414 53.82 -14.68 12.34
C THR A 414 53.73 -13.27 12.93
N LYS A 415 54.03 -12.23 12.15
CA LYS A 415 53.96 -10.83 12.60
C LYS A 415 52.52 -10.35 12.69
N LYS A 416 51.70 -10.65 11.68
CA LYS A 416 50.28 -10.27 11.65
C LYS A 416 49.48 -11.00 12.74
N ARG A 417 49.76 -12.29 12.95
CA ARG A 417 49.21 -13.08 14.05
C ARG A 417 49.55 -12.47 15.40
N ALA A 418 50.81 -12.13 15.66
CA ALA A 418 51.20 -11.49 16.93
C ALA A 418 50.56 -10.10 17.14
N ASN A 419 50.35 -9.32 16.08
CA ASN A 419 49.66 -8.03 16.16
C ASN A 419 48.16 -8.21 16.46
N TYR A 420 47.56 -9.19 15.80
CA TYR A 420 46.18 -9.59 16.02
C TYR A 420 45.95 -10.17 17.42
N ASP A 421 46.88 -10.98 17.94
CA ASP A 421 46.80 -11.55 19.29
C ASP A 421 46.94 -10.46 20.37
N ARG A 422 47.66 -9.37 20.07
CA ARG A 422 47.85 -8.23 20.98
C ARG A 422 46.68 -7.23 21.00
N GLY A 423 46.00 -7.03 19.89
CA GLY A 423 45.02 -5.94 19.74
C GLY A 423 43.78 -6.27 18.91
N GLY A 424 43.52 -7.55 18.61
CA GLY A 424 42.45 -7.97 17.70
C GLY A 424 42.64 -7.38 16.30
N MET A 425 41.53 -7.16 15.57
CA MET A 425 41.57 -6.54 14.24
C MET A 425 42.06 -5.08 14.29
N ASP A 426 41.92 -4.39 15.42
CA ASP A 426 42.42 -3.01 15.59
C ASP A 426 43.96 -2.96 15.62
N GLY A 427 44.61 -4.02 16.12
CA GLY A 427 46.07 -4.19 16.06
C GLY A 427 46.62 -4.42 14.64
N ILE A 428 45.76 -4.81 13.69
CA ILE A 428 46.11 -4.97 12.27
C ILE A 428 45.89 -3.65 11.51
N ASN A 429 44.80 -2.95 11.79
CA ASN A 429 44.42 -1.71 11.10
C ASN A 429 45.31 -0.50 11.47
N GLY A 430 46.01 -0.54 12.61
CA GLY A 430 46.97 0.50 13.03
C GLY A 430 48.31 0.48 12.28
N ILE A 431 48.52 -0.45 11.34
CA ILE A 431 49.74 -0.55 10.53
C ILE A 431 49.44 0.09 9.17
N ASN A 432 49.96 1.31 8.98
CA ASN A 432 49.85 2.04 7.72
C ASN A 432 50.31 1.15 6.55
N LEU A 433 49.35 0.80 5.67
CA LEU A 433 49.47 -0.25 4.66
C LEU A 433 50.28 0.24 3.45
N GLY A 434 51.58 0.45 3.65
CA GLY A 434 52.54 0.71 2.58
C GLY A 434 53.11 -0.58 2.02
N GLY A 435 52.60 -1.03 0.87
CA GLY A 435 53.34 -1.90 -0.05
C GLY A 435 53.41 -3.40 0.27
N ALA A 436 52.30 -4.12 0.07
CA ALA A 436 52.36 -5.54 -0.32
C ALA A 436 51.10 -5.86 -1.13
N GLY A 437 51.29 -6.24 -2.39
CA GLY A 437 50.24 -6.39 -3.39
C GLY A 437 49.10 -7.32 -2.97
N GLN A 438 47.88 -6.92 -3.32
CA GLN A 438 46.71 -7.80 -3.31
C GLN A 438 46.99 -9.00 -4.22
N MET A 439 47.40 -10.13 -3.64
CA MET A 439 47.39 -11.39 -4.37
C MET A 439 45.95 -11.86 -4.53
N ASN A 440 45.57 -12.18 -5.76
CA ASN A 440 44.22 -12.58 -6.11
C ASN A 440 43.89 -13.92 -5.43
N PRO A 441 42.68 -14.13 -4.88
CA PRO A 441 42.31 -15.37 -4.19
C PRO A 441 42.53 -16.66 -5.01
N ASN A 442 42.39 -16.56 -6.33
CA ASN A 442 42.67 -17.66 -7.25
C ASN A 442 44.16 -17.92 -7.46
N ASP A 443 45.01 -16.90 -7.33
CA ASP A 443 46.46 -17.03 -7.54
C ASP A 443 47.11 -17.77 -6.36
N ILE A 444 46.64 -17.52 -5.14
CA ILE A 444 47.11 -18.21 -3.93
C ILE A 444 46.68 -19.69 -3.95
N PHE A 445 45.47 -19.98 -4.43
CA PHE A 445 44.95 -21.35 -4.56
C PHE A 445 45.71 -22.13 -5.65
N ASN A 446 45.90 -21.54 -6.82
CA ASN A 446 46.62 -22.15 -7.94
C ASN A 446 48.10 -22.40 -7.62
N MET A 447 48.74 -21.51 -6.86
CA MET A 447 50.12 -21.69 -6.44
C MET A 447 50.32 -22.89 -5.49
N PHE A 448 49.26 -23.31 -4.77
CA PHE A 448 49.34 -24.38 -3.77
C PHE A 448 48.84 -25.75 -4.26
N PHE A 449 47.89 -25.80 -5.20
CA PHE A 449 47.29 -27.05 -5.66
C PHE A 449 47.89 -27.59 -6.97
N ASN A 450 48.68 -26.80 -7.72
CA ASN A 450 49.21 -27.17 -9.04
C ASN A 450 50.73 -27.44 -9.07
N GLY A 451 51.42 -27.46 -7.92
CA GLY A 451 52.88 -27.53 -7.80
C GLY A 451 53.49 -28.94 -7.63
N GLY A 452 52.96 -29.96 -8.32
CA GLY A 452 53.51 -31.32 -8.36
C GLY A 452 54.11 -31.65 -9.73
N ALA A 453 55.41 -31.95 -9.77
CA ALA A 453 56.23 -32.14 -10.96
C ALA A 453 55.65 -33.07 -12.06
N ARG A 454 55.67 -32.61 -13.32
CA ARG A 454 55.96 -33.40 -14.54
C ARG A 454 56.42 -32.47 -15.69
N PRO A 455 57.53 -32.75 -16.39
CA PRO A 455 57.97 -31.96 -17.53
C PRO A 455 57.34 -32.49 -18.82
N SER A 456 56.63 -31.65 -19.56
CA SER A 456 56.37 -31.90 -20.98
C SER A 456 56.07 -30.59 -21.72
N GLY A 457 56.81 -30.39 -22.80
CA GLY A 457 56.79 -29.17 -23.60
C GLY A 457 55.50 -28.99 -24.40
N GLY A 458 55.18 -27.74 -24.71
CA GLY A 458 54.05 -27.40 -25.56
C GLY A 458 53.83 -25.90 -25.67
N GLN A 459 54.45 -25.30 -26.69
CA GLN A 459 54.06 -24.12 -27.47
C GLN A 459 53.43 -22.89 -26.76
N ARG A 460 54.19 -21.79 -26.84
CA ARG A 460 53.73 -20.40 -26.71
C ARG A 460 52.69 -20.08 -27.80
N PHE A 461 51.52 -19.60 -27.41
CA PHE A 461 50.66 -18.80 -28.29
C PHE A 461 50.64 -17.35 -27.79
N SER A 462 51.13 -16.46 -28.64
CA SER A 462 51.05 -15.01 -28.53
C SER A 462 49.70 -14.53 -29.06
N THR A 463 48.98 -13.72 -28.30
CA THR A 463 47.99 -12.78 -28.87
C THR A 463 48.12 -11.42 -28.20
N SER A 464 48.75 -10.54 -28.97
CA SER A 464 48.64 -9.08 -29.05
C SER A 464 47.61 -8.37 -28.14
N ARG A 465 48.16 -7.45 -27.34
CA ARG A 465 47.52 -6.20 -26.90
C ARG A 465 47.00 -5.41 -28.10
N SER A 466 45.75 -4.96 -28.04
CA SER A 466 45.30 -3.73 -28.69
C SER A 466 44.76 -2.76 -27.65
N ASN A 467 45.42 -1.61 -27.56
CA ASN A 467 44.98 -0.42 -26.86
C ASN A 467 43.94 0.29 -27.73
N SER A 468 42.81 0.68 -27.15
CA SER A 468 42.04 1.82 -27.65
C SER A 468 41.52 2.63 -26.46
N ASN A 469 42.19 3.74 -26.20
CA ASN A 469 41.73 4.82 -25.34
C ASN A 469 40.49 5.48 -25.94
N GLY A 470 39.43 5.62 -25.16
CA GLY A 470 38.29 6.48 -25.43
C GLY A 470 37.85 7.16 -24.14
N ASN A 471 38.28 8.42 -23.95
CA ASN A 471 37.82 9.30 -22.88
C ASN A 471 36.30 9.53 -23.00
N PHE A 472 35.57 9.38 -21.89
CA PHE A 472 34.30 10.11 -21.71
C PHE A 472 34.19 10.62 -20.27
N SER A 473 34.04 11.94 -20.20
CA SER A 473 33.87 12.75 -19.00
C SER A 473 32.57 12.45 -18.26
N GLN A 474 32.63 12.65 -16.95
CA GLN A 474 31.53 12.62 -15.99
C GLN A 474 30.32 13.46 -16.43
N VAL A 475 29.12 12.88 -16.34
CA VAL A 475 27.86 13.63 -16.15
C VAL A 475 27.05 12.95 -15.06
N ILE A 476 26.66 13.76 -14.08
CA ILE A 476 25.85 13.48 -12.91
C ILE A 476 24.35 13.46 -13.29
N ALA A 477 23.59 12.43 -12.89
CA ALA A 477 22.13 12.46 -12.71
C ALA A 477 21.71 11.24 -11.86
N LYS A 478 21.44 11.36 -10.55
CA LYS A 478 20.13 11.61 -9.90
C LYS A 478 18.95 10.81 -10.47
N SER A 479 18.34 10.07 -9.55
CA SER A 479 17.13 9.26 -9.60
C SER A 479 15.94 9.90 -10.30
N ASP A 480 15.13 9.10 -11.01
CA ASP A 480 13.66 9.08 -10.86
C ASP A 480 12.98 7.91 -11.62
N PHE A 481 12.03 7.28 -10.91
CA PHE A 481 10.79 6.62 -11.36
C PHE A 481 10.69 5.97 -12.76
N ILE A 482 10.53 4.63 -12.79
CA ILE A 482 9.95 3.91 -13.94
C ILE A 482 8.51 3.54 -13.63
N GLN A 483 7.58 4.25 -14.29
CA GLN A 483 6.24 3.76 -14.62
C GLN A 483 6.36 2.78 -15.81
N ILE A 484 5.93 1.53 -15.66
CA ILE A 484 5.72 0.63 -16.80
C ILE A 484 4.30 0.83 -17.31
N SER A 485 4.17 1.53 -18.43
CA SER A 485 2.97 1.54 -19.27
C SER A 485 3.02 0.36 -20.23
N PHE A 486 2.09 -0.58 -20.10
CA PHE A 486 1.86 -1.63 -21.10
C PHE A 486 1.23 -1.00 -22.36
N LYS A 487 2.01 -0.86 -23.44
CA LYS A 487 1.50 -0.67 -24.80
C LYS A 487 1.77 -1.93 -25.62
N LYS A 488 0.68 -2.47 -26.18
CA LYS A 488 0.61 -3.51 -27.22
C LYS A 488 1.77 -3.43 -28.22
N GLN A 489 2.51 -4.53 -28.37
CA GLN A 489 2.94 -5.03 -29.68
C GLN A 489 2.91 -6.57 -29.64
N ASN A 490 1.92 -7.13 -30.35
CA ASN A 490 1.90 -8.52 -30.80
C ASN A 490 2.62 -8.55 -32.15
N SER A 491 3.82 -9.12 -32.20
CA SER A 491 4.37 -9.87 -33.34
C SER A 491 5.85 -10.15 -33.07
N GLU A 492 6.30 -11.36 -33.43
CA GLU A 492 7.68 -11.89 -33.36
C GLU A 492 8.08 -12.58 -32.05
N TYR A 493 7.60 -13.82 -31.87
CA TYR A 493 8.28 -14.83 -31.07
C TYR A 493 8.07 -16.22 -31.70
N ASP A 494 8.65 -16.43 -32.89
CA ASP A 494 8.95 -17.77 -33.39
C ASP A 494 10.47 -17.89 -33.51
N ASN A 495 11.11 -18.40 -32.44
CA ASN A 495 12.40 -19.12 -32.45
C ASN A 495 12.92 -19.37 -31.02
N THR A 496 12.18 -20.12 -30.20
CA THR A 496 12.74 -20.71 -28.96
C THR A 496 12.23 -22.15 -28.74
N SER A 497 13.10 -22.96 -28.12
CA SER A 497 13.01 -24.43 -28.09
C SER A 497 11.78 -25.01 -27.36
N PRO A 498 11.41 -26.29 -27.62
CA PRO A 498 10.17 -26.91 -27.13
C PRO A 498 10.01 -26.96 -25.60
N THR A 499 11.11 -26.90 -24.85
CA THR A 499 11.11 -26.95 -23.38
C THR A 499 10.63 -25.63 -22.75
N CYS A 500 10.83 -24.48 -23.39
CA CYS A 500 10.34 -23.18 -22.91
C CYS A 500 8.82 -23.02 -23.10
N ARG A 501 8.27 -23.56 -24.18
CA ARG A 501 6.82 -23.49 -24.51
C ARG A 501 5.94 -24.24 -23.49
N ASN A 502 6.44 -25.36 -22.96
CA ASN A 502 5.70 -26.18 -21.99
C ASN A 502 5.71 -25.60 -20.57
N SER A 503 6.77 -24.90 -20.16
CA SER A 503 6.83 -24.22 -18.87
C SER A 503 5.88 -23.02 -18.80
N VAL A 504 5.80 -22.22 -19.88
CA VAL A 504 4.89 -21.06 -19.95
C VAL A 504 3.42 -21.50 -20.02
N LYS A 505 3.10 -22.56 -20.77
CA LYS A 505 1.75 -23.15 -20.78
C LYS A 505 1.32 -23.71 -19.42
N ARG A 506 2.20 -24.40 -18.69
CA ARG A 506 1.89 -24.90 -17.33
C ARG A 506 1.66 -23.76 -16.33
N MET A 507 2.44 -22.69 -16.43
CA MET A 507 2.29 -21.52 -15.56
C MET A 507 0.96 -20.80 -15.80
N ILE A 508 0.56 -20.63 -17.08
CA ILE A 508 -0.73 -20.02 -17.46
C ILE A 508 -1.92 -20.91 -17.06
N LEU A 509 -1.83 -22.24 -17.25
CA LEU A 509 -2.90 -23.17 -16.83
C LEU A 509 -3.06 -23.24 -15.31
N SER A 510 -1.97 -23.14 -14.52
CA SER A 510 -2.07 -23.12 -13.05
C SER A 510 -2.76 -21.86 -12.53
N SER A 511 -2.54 -20.72 -13.20
CA SER A 511 -3.17 -19.44 -12.90
C SER A 511 -4.65 -19.44 -13.28
N ILE A 512 -5.03 -20.06 -14.41
CA ILE A 512 -6.43 -20.18 -14.83
C ILE A 512 -7.22 -21.13 -13.91
N LEU A 513 -6.63 -22.25 -13.50
CA LEU A 513 -7.25 -23.21 -12.57
C LEU A 513 -7.42 -22.62 -11.15
N SER A 514 -6.50 -21.76 -10.71
CA SER A 514 -6.64 -21.04 -9.43
C SER A 514 -7.76 -19.99 -9.47
N ILE A 515 -7.99 -19.36 -10.63
CA ILE A 515 -9.07 -18.38 -10.83
C ILE A 515 -10.45 -19.07 -10.88
N GLN A 516 -10.56 -20.26 -11.49
CA GLN A 516 -11.82 -21.02 -11.51
C GLN A 516 -12.19 -21.60 -10.14
N ALA A 517 -11.22 -22.00 -9.31
CA ALA A 517 -11.50 -22.44 -7.94
C ALA A 517 -12.11 -21.32 -7.08
N THR A 518 -11.67 -20.07 -7.27
CA THR A 518 -12.23 -18.90 -6.57
C THR A 518 -13.62 -18.47 -7.08
N SER A 519 -14.05 -18.89 -8.28
CA SER A 519 -15.38 -18.54 -8.80
C SER A 519 -16.50 -19.47 -8.29
N VAL A 520 -16.18 -20.73 -7.97
CA VAL A 520 -17.16 -21.69 -7.43
C VAL A 520 -17.54 -21.36 -5.97
N GLU A 521 -16.65 -20.73 -5.20
CA GLU A 521 -16.96 -20.18 -3.87
C GLU A 521 -17.73 -18.84 -3.95
N ALA A 522 -17.59 -18.10 -5.05
CA ALA A 522 -18.40 -16.91 -5.32
C ALA A 522 -19.87 -17.29 -5.58
N GLU A 523 -20.16 -18.35 -6.34
CA GLU A 523 -21.54 -18.79 -6.63
C GLU A 523 -22.32 -19.21 -5.37
N ARG A 524 -21.64 -19.76 -4.34
CA ARG A 524 -22.30 -20.10 -3.06
C ARG A 524 -22.58 -18.87 -2.16
N THR A 525 -21.85 -17.77 -2.37
CA THR A 525 -22.11 -16.50 -1.66
C THR A 525 -23.16 -15.64 -2.38
N PHE A 526 -23.45 -15.91 -3.65
CA PHE A 526 -24.47 -15.21 -4.44
C PHE A 526 -25.91 -15.41 -3.92
N SER A 527 -26.26 -16.60 -3.42
CA SER A 527 -27.64 -16.90 -2.99
C SER A 527 -28.08 -16.19 -1.70
N SER A 528 -27.13 -15.74 -0.87
CA SER A 528 -27.43 -15.05 0.40
C SER A 528 -27.46 -13.51 0.28
N VAL A 529 -26.93 -12.96 -0.82
CA VAL A 529 -26.83 -11.49 -1.04
C VAL A 529 -27.93 -10.97 -1.98
N GLU A 530 -28.52 -11.83 -2.81
CA GLU A 530 -29.73 -11.50 -3.59
C GLU A 530 -30.92 -11.09 -2.68
N LEU A 531 -30.95 -11.60 -1.45
CA LEU A 531 -31.91 -11.21 -0.41
C LEU A 531 -31.63 -9.83 0.23
N PHE A 532 -30.42 -9.28 0.04
CA PHE A 532 -30.00 -8.00 0.63
C PHE A 532 -30.23 -6.81 -0.32
N LEU A 533 -30.20 -7.03 -1.64
CA LEU A 533 -30.47 -6.00 -2.65
C LEU A 533 -31.96 -5.75 -2.91
N THR A 534 -32.85 -6.62 -2.41
CA THR A 534 -34.30 -6.44 -2.49
C THR A 534 -34.91 -5.62 -1.34
N LYS A 535 -34.14 -5.32 -0.26
CA LYS A 535 -34.69 -4.68 0.96
C LYS A 535 -34.17 -3.28 1.30
N THR A 536 -33.38 -2.64 0.45
CA THR A 536 -33.08 -1.19 0.59
C THR A 536 -33.81 -0.35 -0.46
N ARG A 537 -35.15 -0.39 -0.38
CA ARG A 537 -36.09 0.68 -0.74
C ARG A 537 -37.29 0.58 0.22
N PRO A 538 -37.69 1.68 0.86
CA PRO A 538 -39.12 2.06 0.85
C PRO A 538 -39.29 3.59 0.71
N ARG A 539 -40.33 4.15 0.09
CA ARG A 539 -41.76 3.79 0.08
C ARG A 539 -42.37 3.98 -1.33
N LEU A 540 -43.02 2.94 -1.82
CA LEU A 540 -44.26 3.10 -2.59
C LEU A 540 -45.37 3.28 -1.52
N SER A 541 -46.20 4.30 -1.69
CA SER A 541 -47.46 4.43 -0.96
C SER A 541 -48.50 3.57 -1.66
N ASP A 542 -49.14 2.69 -0.90
CA ASP A 542 -50.39 2.03 -1.29
C ASP A 542 -51.53 3.07 -1.17
N GLU A 543 -52.08 3.44 -2.31
CA GLU A 543 -53.51 3.71 -2.58
C GLU A 543 -53.74 3.76 -4.09
#